data_AF-A0A3C1JNH0-F1
#
_entry.id   AF-A0A3C1JNH0-F1
#
_cell.length_a   1.000
_cell.length_b   1.000
_cell.length_c   1.000
_cell.angle_alpha   90.00
_cell.angle_beta   90.00
_cell.angle_gamma   90.00
#
_symmetry.space_group_name_H-M   'P 1'
#
loop_
_entity.id
_entity.type
_entity.pdbx_description
1 polymer ?
#
loop_
_entity_poly.entity_id
_entity_poly.type
_entity_poly.pdbx_seq_one_letter_code
_entity_poly.pdbx_strand_id
1 'polypeptide(L)'
;MVVLVAMVGGTFTAMFRWGWRTWVPIAALALGLAAPMYVGYWATQGDPFWPGTYGASVNRNLEFPERMGTPGFPSAAEYAANWAAGPLISPITYFFGYHTPTQFLQYSIAGFERIFREILFADQPVLLVLFWVGLGFSVVSGRWIIPWGIAMTLLPFYAFMAGVPNPWVFPGRYAHQALPFAALAVAWAVCGLPIIGISWFNKRNVRIARSGSGG
;
A
#
# COMPACT_ATOMS: atom_id res chain seq x y z
N MET A 1 7.78 -7.92 -8.85
CA MET A 1 8.70 -7.71 -7.70
C MET A 1 9.93 -6.86 -8.03
N VAL A 2 10.55 -6.98 -9.22
CA VAL A 2 11.62 -6.06 -9.67
C VAL A 2 11.18 -4.58 -9.62
N VAL A 3 9.93 -4.30 -9.98
CA VAL A 3 9.30 -2.98 -9.83
C VAL A 3 9.16 -2.56 -8.36
N LEU A 4 8.87 -3.49 -7.46
CA LEU A 4 8.76 -3.23 -6.01
C LEU A 4 10.13 -2.95 -5.39
N VAL A 5 11.17 -3.68 -5.80
CA VAL A 5 12.56 -3.44 -5.39
C VAL A 5 13.10 -2.13 -5.98
N ALA A 6 12.75 -1.78 -7.22
CA ALA A 6 13.14 -0.50 -7.85
C ALA A 6 12.36 0.70 -7.28
N MET A 7 11.07 0.54 -6.96
CA MET A 7 10.28 1.58 -6.29
C MET A 7 10.72 1.76 -4.84
N VAL A 8 10.99 0.67 -4.10
CA VAL A 8 11.54 0.76 -2.75
C VAL A 8 12.96 1.34 -2.80
N GLY A 9 13.86 0.83 -3.64
CA GLY A 9 15.23 1.34 -3.77
C GLY A 9 15.32 2.78 -4.26
N GLY A 10 14.52 3.15 -5.27
CA GLY A 10 14.43 4.52 -5.80
C GLY A 10 13.88 5.49 -4.76
N THR A 11 12.87 5.08 -4.00
CA THR A 11 12.32 5.95 -2.95
C THR A 11 13.20 6.01 -1.71
N PHE A 12 13.92 4.96 -1.33
CA PHE A 12 14.91 5.04 -0.26
C PHE A 12 16.09 5.94 -0.66
N THR A 13 16.51 5.90 -1.92
CA THR A 13 17.51 6.82 -2.48
C THR A 13 17.01 8.27 -2.44
N ALA A 14 15.76 8.52 -2.83
CA ALA A 14 15.15 9.85 -2.85
C ALA A 14 14.84 10.41 -1.44
N MET A 15 14.37 9.58 -0.50
CA MET A 15 13.95 10.00 0.84
C MET A 15 15.09 10.01 1.86
N PHE A 16 16.01 9.04 1.81
CA PHE A 16 17.08 8.91 2.79
C PHE A 16 18.46 9.32 2.27
N ARG A 17 18.54 9.76 1.00
CA ARG A 17 19.80 10.15 0.32
C ARG A 17 20.84 9.03 0.31
N TRP A 18 20.39 7.78 0.42
CA TRP A 18 21.28 6.62 0.40
C TRP A 18 21.81 6.42 -1.02
N GLY A 19 23.13 6.31 -1.17
CA GLY A 19 23.73 6.04 -2.48
C GLY A 19 23.42 4.62 -2.96
N TRP A 20 23.62 4.37 -4.26
CA TRP A 20 23.44 3.03 -4.86
C TRP A 20 24.25 1.94 -4.16
N ARG A 21 25.41 2.30 -3.60
CA ARG A 21 26.27 1.43 -2.80
C ARG A 21 25.60 0.88 -1.54
N THR A 22 24.57 1.56 -1.04
CA THR A 22 23.82 1.13 0.15
C THR A 22 22.62 0.27 -0.24
N TRP A 23 21.85 0.66 -1.27
CA TRP A 23 20.62 -0.10 -1.60
C TRP A 23 20.89 -1.37 -2.41
N VAL A 24 21.93 -1.41 -3.26
CA VAL A 24 22.22 -2.60 -4.08
C VAL A 24 22.50 -3.84 -3.22
N PRO A 25 23.34 -3.80 -2.17
CA PRO A 25 23.51 -4.94 -1.28
C PRO A 25 22.21 -5.35 -0.57
N ILE A 26 21.39 -4.38 -0.15
CA ILE A 26 20.10 -4.65 0.50
C ILE A 26 19.14 -5.35 -0.47
N ALA A 27 19.06 -4.89 -1.72
CA ALA A 27 18.24 -5.51 -2.74
C ALA A 27 18.76 -6.91 -3.11
N ALA A 28 20.08 -7.08 -3.23
CA ALA A 28 20.68 -8.39 -3.48
C ALA A 28 20.35 -9.37 -2.34
N LEU A 29 20.47 -8.93 -1.08
CA LEU A 29 20.09 -9.73 0.08
C LEU A 29 18.59 -10.05 0.08
N ALA A 30 17.73 -9.07 -0.17
CA ALA A 30 16.28 -9.27 -0.23
C ALA A 30 15.88 -10.26 -1.34
N LEU A 31 16.49 -10.14 -2.53
CA LEU A 31 16.28 -11.08 -3.64
C LEU A 31 16.81 -12.47 -3.29
N GLY A 32 17.99 -12.57 -2.68
CA GLY A 32 18.56 -13.84 -2.24
C GLY A 32 17.68 -14.56 -1.22
N LEU A 33 17.09 -13.82 -0.28
CA LEU A 33 16.14 -14.36 0.70
C LEU A 33 14.79 -14.74 0.09
N ALA A 34 14.34 -14.00 -0.93
CA ALA A 34 13.07 -14.28 -1.62
C ALA A 34 13.19 -15.39 -2.68
N ALA A 35 14.37 -15.61 -3.25
CA ALA A 35 14.58 -16.53 -4.37
C ALA A 35 14.11 -17.97 -4.10
N PRO A 36 14.38 -18.59 -2.93
CA PRO A 36 13.90 -19.95 -2.64
C PRO A 36 12.37 -20.08 -2.75
N MET A 37 11.62 -19.05 -2.35
CA MET A 37 10.17 -19.02 -2.47
C MET A 37 9.72 -19.04 -3.94
N TYR A 38 10.30 -18.20 -4.78
CA TYR A 38 9.99 -18.13 -6.23
C TYR A 38 10.36 -19.43 -6.95
N VAL A 39 11.52 -20.01 -6.63
CA VAL A 39 11.94 -21.31 -7.16
C VAL A 39 10.98 -22.42 -6.72
N GLY A 40 10.55 -22.40 -5.46
CA GLY A 40 9.54 -23.33 -4.95
C GLY A 40 8.21 -23.24 -5.71
N TYR A 41 7.72 -22.03 -5.99
CA TYR A 41 6.52 -21.85 -6.79
C TYR A 41 6.70 -22.31 -8.24
N TRP A 42 7.83 -22.00 -8.86
CA TRP A 42 8.14 -22.52 -10.19
C TRP A 42 8.13 -24.05 -10.23
N ALA A 43 8.81 -24.69 -9.27
CA ALA A 43 8.94 -26.14 -9.23
C ALA A 43 7.63 -26.88 -8.91
N THR A 44 6.74 -26.27 -8.12
CA THR A 44 5.49 -26.93 -7.68
C THR A 44 4.26 -26.54 -8.48
N GLN A 45 4.24 -25.34 -9.07
CA GLN A 45 3.07 -24.77 -9.75
C GLN A 45 3.34 -24.41 -11.21
N GLY A 46 4.60 -24.41 -11.66
CA GLY A 46 4.97 -23.96 -13.00
C GLY A 46 4.85 -22.45 -13.21
N ASP A 47 4.60 -21.68 -12.15
CA ASP A 47 4.47 -20.22 -12.15
C ASP A 47 5.25 -19.63 -10.97
N PRO A 48 6.31 -18.82 -11.18
CA PRO A 48 7.07 -18.27 -10.07
C PRO A 48 6.26 -17.20 -9.32
N PHE A 49 5.27 -16.59 -9.97
CA PHE A 49 4.38 -15.59 -9.39
C PHE A 49 3.04 -16.18 -8.95
N TRP A 50 2.98 -17.50 -8.74
CA TRP A 50 1.77 -18.25 -8.42
C TRP A 50 0.83 -17.56 -7.41
N PRO A 51 1.29 -17.02 -6.25
CA PRO A 51 0.37 -16.37 -5.31
C PRO A 51 -0.37 -15.17 -5.90
N GLY A 52 0.30 -14.40 -6.76
CA GLY A 52 -0.31 -13.25 -7.44
C GLY A 52 -1.30 -13.69 -8.51
N THR A 53 -0.93 -14.67 -9.32
CA THR A 53 -1.77 -15.23 -10.37
C THR A 53 -3.01 -15.92 -9.80
N TYR A 54 -2.83 -16.75 -8.78
CA TYR A 54 -3.90 -17.41 -8.04
C TYR A 54 -4.85 -16.38 -7.42
N GLY A 55 -4.31 -15.39 -6.69
CA GLY A 55 -5.12 -14.34 -6.07
C GLY A 55 -5.90 -13.52 -7.09
N ALA A 56 -5.30 -13.19 -8.23
CA ALA A 56 -5.97 -12.48 -9.32
C ALA A 56 -7.14 -13.29 -9.91
N SER A 57 -6.95 -14.60 -10.12
CA SER A 57 -8.03 -15.48 -10.58
C SER A 57 -9.17 -15.61 -9.56
N VAL A 58 -8.85 -15.74 -8.27
CA VAL A 58 -9.85 -15.75 -7.20
C VAL A 58 -10.62 -14.44 -7.17
N ASN A 59 -9.94 -13.30 -7.22
CA ASN A 59 -10.57 -11.99 -7.17
C ASN A 59 -11.47 -11.75 -8.38
N ARG A 60 -11.03 -12.12 -9.60
CA ARG A 60 -11.87 -12.07 -10.81
C ARG A 60 -13.16 -12.87 -10.60
N ASN A 61 -13.04 -14.10 -10.11
CA ASN A 61 -14.18 -14.99 -9.93
C ASN A 61 -15.15 -14.49 -8.85
N LEU A 62 -14.62 -13.93 -7.76
CA LEU A 62 -15.42 -13.30 -6.72
C LEU A 62 -16.13 -12.05 -7.23
N GLU A 63 -15.43 -11.19 -7.96
CA GLU A 63 -15.94 -9.89 -8.38
C GLU A 63 -17.01 -9.98 -9.48
N PHE A 64 -16.89 -10.96 -10.39
CA PHE A 64 -17.79 -11.11 -11.54
C PHE A 64 -18.54 -12.47 -11.52
N PRO A 65 -19.33 -12.78 -10.48
CA PRO A 65 -20.05 -14.04 -10.37
C PRO A 65 -21.10 -14.22 -11.48
N GLU A 66 -21.60 -13.14 -12.06
CA GLU A 66 -22.54 -13.15 -13.19
C GLU A 66 -21.94 -13.67 -14.50
N ARG A 67 -20.60 -13.76 -14.59
CA ARG A 67 -19.89 -14.25 -15.78
C ARG A 67 -19.53 -15.73 -15.71
N MET A 68 -19.91 -16.43 -14.64
CA MET A 68 -19.64 -17.85 -14.49
C MET A 68 -20.22 -18.67 -15.65
N GLY A 69 -19.42 -19.59 -16.20
CA GLY A 69 -19.77 -20.40 -17.38
C GLY A 69 -19.53 -19.73 -18.73
N THR A 70 -19.02 -18.49 -18.76
CA THR A 70 -18.64 -17.80 -20.01
C THR A 70 -17.14 -17.97 -20.31
N PRO A 71 -16.67 -17.73 -21.55
CA PRO A 71 -15.24 -17.81 -21.87
C PRO A 71 -14.37 -16.97 -20.93
N GLY A 72 -13.35 -17.60 -20.34
CA GLY A 72 -12.45 -16.96 -19.36
C GLY A 72 -12.91 -17.05 -17.90
N PHE A 73 -14.07 -17.65 -17.63
CA PHE A 73 -14.60 -17.91 -16.29
C PHE A 73 -14.88 -19.40 -16.08
N PRO A 74 -14.74 -19.92 -14.86
CA PRO A 74 -15.12 -21.31 -14.56
C PRO A 74 -16.64 -21.48 -14.60
N SER A 75 -17.10 -22.72 -14.72
CA SER A 75 -18.49 -23.09 -14.42
C SER A 75 -18.78 -22.95 -12.92
N ALA A 76 -20.06 -22.90 -12.56
CA ALA A 76 -20.47 -22.82 -11.15
C ALA A 76 -19.99 -24.03 -10.32
N ALA A 77 -19.98 -25.23 -10.91
CA ALA A 77 -19.50 -26.44 -10.25
C ALA A 77 -17.99 -26.40 -9.99
N GLU A 78 -17.21 -25.94 -10.99
CA GLU A 78 -15.76 -25.77 -10.84
C GLU A 78 -15.42 -24.70 -9.80
N TYR A 79 -16.15 -23.58 -9.80
CA TYR A 79 -15.97 -22.52 -8.82
C TYR A 79 -16.30 -22.98 -7.39
N ALA A 80 -17.36 -23.78 -7.22
CA ALA A 80 -17.73 -24.34 -5.92
C ALA A 80 -16.65 -25.29 -5.36
N ALA A 81 -15.94 -26.01 -6.22
CA ALA A 81 -14.84 -26.89 -5.83
C ALA A 81 -13.53 -26.12 -5.58
N ASN A 82 -13.27 -25.06 -6.35
CA ASN A 82 -12.07 -24.25 -6.25
C ASN A 82 -12.34 -22.80 -6.70
N TRP A 83 -12.19 -21.84 -5.78
CA TRP A 83 -12.43 -20.43 -6.08
C TRP A 83 -11.48 -19.85 -7.14
N ALA A 84 -10.32 -20.47 -7.35
CA ALA A 84 -9.35 -20.08 -8.37
C ALA A 84 -9.54 -20.82 -9.70
N ALA A 85 -10.63 -21.58 -9.87
CA ALA A 85 -10.87 -22.35 -11.08
C ALA A 85 -10.93 -21.49 -12.36
N GLY A 86 -10.70 -22.15 -13.50
CA GLY A 86 -10.62 -21.53 -14.82
C GLY A 86 -9.21 -21.06 -15.18
N PRO A 87 -9.05 -20.31 -16.29
CA PRO A 87 -7.76 -19.83 -16.73
C PRO A 87 -7.12 -18.91 -15.70
N LEU A 88 -5.84 -19.17 -15.41
CA LEU A 88 -5.00 -18.31 -14.59
C LEU A 88 -4.77 -16.96 -15.26
N ILE A 89 -4.88 -15.88 -14.49
CA ILE A 89 -4.64 -14.52 -14.99
C ILE A 89 -3.60 -13.79 -14.14
N SER A 90 -2.86 -12.89 -14.77
CA SER A 90 -1.92 -12.05 -14.02
C SER A 90 -2.66 -10.96 -13.22
N PRO A 91 -2.06 -10.42 -12.14
CA PRO A 91 -2.60 -9.24 -11.46
C PRO A 91 -2.81 -8.04 -12.40
N ILE A 92 -1.93 -7.84 -13.39
CA ILE A 92 -2.06 -6.75 -14.37
C ILE A 92 -3.31 -6.96 -15.23
N THR A 93 -3.57 -8.20 -15.65
CA THR A 93 -4.79 -8.56 -16.38
C THR A 93 -6.02 -8.30 -15.53
N TYR A 94 -6.00 -8.65 -14.24
CA TYR A 94 -7.11 -8.35 -13.32
C TYR A 94 -7.36 -6.84 -13.19
N PHE A 95 -6.32 -6.05 -12.84
CA PHE A 95 -6.49 -4.63 -12.58
C PHE A 95 -6.82 -3.80 -13.83
N PHE A 96 -6.29 -4.15 -15.00
CA PHE A 96 -6.40 -3.30 -16.20
C PHE A 96 -7.11 -3.97 -17.38
N GLY A 97 -7.35 -5.28 -17.32
CA GLY A 97 -8.15 -6.02 -18.31
C GLY A 97 -9.62 -6.13 -17.93
N TYR A 98 -9.95 -6.12 -16.64
CA TYR A 98 -11.34 -6.19 -16.15
C TYR A 98 -11.89 -4.86 -15.65
N HIS A 99 -11.04 -3.84 -15.54
CA HIS A 99 -11.41 -2.51 -15.06
C HIS A 99 -10.85 -1.43 -15.97
N THR A 100 -11.63 -0.37 -16.16
CA THR A 100 -11.14 0.87 -16.78
C THR A 100 -10.19 1.61 -15.82
N PRO A 101 -9.28 2.46 -16.33
CA PRO A 101 -8.43 3.31 -15.49
C PRO A 101 -9.24 4.19 -14.52
N THR A 102 -10.42 4.64 -14.95
CA THR A 102 -11.33 5.43 -14.11
C THR A 102 -11.89 4.59 -12.96
N GLN A 103 -12.35 3.36 -13.22
CA GLN A 103 -12.80 2.44 -12.16
C GLN A 103 -11.64 2.12 -11.20
N PHE A 104 -10.45 1.90 -11.73
CA PHE A 104 -9.27 1.66 -10.91
C PHE A 104 -9.00 2.79 -9.93
N LEU A 105 -9.05 4.03 -10.39
CA LEU A 105 -8.89 5.21 -9.53
C LEU A 105 -10.03 5.35 -8.52
N GLN A 106 -11.28 5.20 -8.96
CA GLN A 106 -12.47 5.31 -8.12
C GLN A 106 -12.45 4.29 -6.98
N TYR A 107 -12.19 3.01 -7.28
CA TYR A 107 -12.09 1.96 -6.27
C TYR A 107 -10.88 2.17 -5.37
N SER A 108 -9.75 2.64 -5.90
CA SER A 108 -8.59 2.97 -5.05
C SER A 108 -8.92 4.07 -4.01
N ILE A 109 -9.64 5.12 -4.41
CA ILE A 109 -10.03 6.20 -3.49
C ILE A 109 -11.06 5.69 -2.47
N ALA A 110 -12.12 5.03 -2.92
CA ALA A 110 -13.17 4.52 -2.06
C ALA A 110 -12.64 3.50 -1.04
N GLY A 111 -11.79 2.58 -1.50
CA GLY A 111 -11.19 1.59 -0.62
C GLY A 111 -10.16 2.16 0.35
N PHE A 112 -9.45 3.23 -0.04
CA PHE A 112 -8.58 3.95 0.90
C PHE A 112 -9.39 4.54 2.07
N GLU A 113 -10.50 5.22 1.80
CA GLU A 113 -11.39 5.73 2.84
C GLU A 113 -11.94 4.58 3.70
N ARG A 114 -12.51 3.56 3.06
CA ARG A 114 -13.10 2.39 3.73
C ARG A 114 -12.10 1.69 4.65
N ILE A 115 -10.85 1.50 4.22
CA ILE A 115 -9.81 0.89 5.05
C ILE A 115 -9.64 1.63 6.39
N PHE A 116 -9.52 2.95 6.37
CA PHE A 116 -9.32 3.70 7.62
C PHE A 116 -10.59 3.80 8.44
N ARG A 117 -11.73 4.04 7.80
CA ARG A 117 -13.01 4.28 8.48
C ARG A 117 -13.65 3.01 9.05
N GLU A 118 -13.64 1.93 8.29
CA GLU A 118 -14.42 0.72 8.60
C GLU A 118 -13.56 -0.43 9.13
N ILE A 119 -12.22 -0.35 8.98
CA ILE A 119 -11.33 -1.46 9.36
C ILE A 119 -10.34 -1.03 10.43
N LEU A 120 -9.51 -0.01 10.18
CA LEU A 120 -8.43 0.35 11.11
C LEU A 120 -8.90 1.16 12.30
N PHE A 121 -9.81 2.11 12.08
CA PHE A 121 -10.41 2.95 13.11
C PHE A 121 -11.91 2.70 13.25
N ALA A 122 -12.33 1.45 12.98
CA ALA A 122 -13.67 0.99 13.28
C ALA A 122 -14.01 1.36 14.73
N ASP A 123 -15.17 2.00 14.91
CA ASP A 123 -15.69 2.45 16.21
C ASP A 123 -14.81 3.46 16.97
N GLN A 124 -13.81 4.05 16.31
CA GLN A 124 -12.85 4.98 16.91
C GLN A 124 -12.81 6.33 16.15
N PRO A 125 -13.93 7.08 16.09
CA PRO A 125 -14.05 8.28 15.26
C PRO A 125 -13.05 9.38 15.65
N VAL A 126 -12.69 9.49 16.92
CA VAL A 126 -11.68 10.45 17.39
C VAL A 126 -10.30 10.11 16.79
N LEU A 127 -9.91 8.84 16.79
CA LEU A 127 -8.63 8.43 16.18
C LEU A 127 -8.65 8.59 14.67
N LEU A 128 -9.78 8.37 14.00
CA LEU A 128 -9.92 8.62 12.57
C LEU A 128 -9.70 10.11 12.23
N VAL A 129 -10.27 11.03 13.01
CA VAL A 129 -10.04 12.48 12.83
C VAL A 129 -8.58 12.84 13.08
N LEU A 130 -7.99 12.37 14.18
CA LEU A 130 -6.58 12.60 14.49
C LEU A 130 -5.66 12.01 13.40
N PHE A 131 -6.01 10.85 12.85
CA PHE A 131 -5.29 10.26 11.74
C PHE A 131 -5.26 11.19 10.52
N TRP A 132 -6.42 11.71 10.08
CA TRP A 132 -6.47 12.61 8.93
C TRP A 132 -5.72 13.92 9.15
N VAL A 133 -5.89 14.53 10.33
CA VAL A 133 -5.15 15.73 10.73
C VAL A 133 -3.64 15.47 10.72
N GLY A 134 -3.23 14.37 11.33
CA GLY A 134 -1.84 13.97 11.44
C GLY A 134 -1.21 13.63 10.09
N LEU A 135 -1.95 12.97 9.21
CA LEU A 135 -1.53 12.69 7.84
C LEU A 135 -1.31 13.99 7.07
N GLY A 136 -2.28 14.92 7.12
CA GLY A 136 -2.13 16.25 6.51
C GLY A 136 -0.93 17.03 7.05
N PHE A 137 -0.76 17.06 8.38
CA PHE A 137 0.40 17.69 9.01
C PHE A 137 1.72 17.03 8.64
N SER A 138 1.76 15.70 8.50
CA SER A 138 2.99 15.00 8.12
C SER A 138 3.45 15.40 6.71
N VAL A 139 2.52 15.61 5.78
CA VAL A 139 2.80 16.12 4.44
C VAL A 139 3.35 17.55 4.50
N VAL A 140 2.64 18.47 5.17
CA VAL A 140 3.03 19.89 5.22
C VAL A 140 4.35 20.12 5.98
N SER A 141 4.61 19.34 7.04
CA SER A 141 5.84 19.43 7.83
C SER A 141 7.02 18.66 7.23
N GLY A 142 6.86 18.03 6.05
CA GLY A 142 7.90 17.29 5.37
C GLY A 142 8.26 15.94 6.01
N ARG A 143 7.40 15.39 6.87
CA ARG A 143 7.52 14.05 7.47
C ARG A 143 6.97 12.97 6.53
N TRP A 144 7.54 12.94 5.33
CA TRP A 144 7.08 12.10 4.22
C TRP A 144 7.09 10.59 4.49
N ILE A 145 7.83 10.11 5.50
CA ILE A 145 7.87 8.69 5.84
C ILE A 145 6.50 8.12 6.23
N ILE A 146 5.63 8.94 6.84
CA ILE A 146 4.27 8.55 7.24
C ILE A 146 3.37 8.33 6.01
N PRO A 147 3.11 9.35 5.16
CA PRO A 147 2.26 9.20 3.98
C PRO A 147 2.87 8.21 2.99
N TRP A 148 4.20 8.15 2.88
CA TRP A 148 4.88 7.16 2.04
C TRP A 148 4.68 5.73 2.54
N GLY A 149 4.84 5.48 3.84
CA GLY A 149 4.62 4.16 4.42
C GLY A 149 3.18 3.67 4.22
N ILE A 150 2.20 4.57 4.37
CA ILE A 150 0.78 4.29 4.06
C ILE A 150 0.60 3.99 2.57
N ALA A 151 1.19 4.80 1.68
CA ALA A 151 1.08 4.59 0.25
C ALA A 151 1.71 3.26 -0.19
N MET A 152 2.88 2.89 0.32
CA MET A 152 3.54 1.62 -0.04
C MET A 152 2.83 0.39 0.53
N THR A 153 2.14 0.53 1.66
CA THR A 153 1.43 -0.58 2.29
C THR A 153 0.05 -0.79 1.70
N LEU A 154 -0.62 0.26 1.20
CA LEU A 154 -2.01 0.16 0.73
C LEU A 154 -2.18 0.41 -0.78
N LEU A 155 -1.39 1.31 -1.37
CA LEU A 155 -1.62 1.78 -2.74
C LEU A 155 -0.75 1.04 -3.78
N PRO A 156 -1.29 0.89 -5.01
CA PRO A 156 -2.69 1.09 -5.36
C PRO A 156 -3.55 -0.16 -5.05
N PHE A 157 -2.93 -1.33 -4.87
CA PHE A 157 -3.62 -2.61 -5.00
C PHE A 157 -4.57 -2.98 -3.86
N TYR A 158 -4.19 -2.77 -2.59
CA TYR A 158 -5.08 -3.09 -1.47
C TYR A 158 -6.19 -2.07 -1.32
N ALA A 159 -5.89 -0.79 -1.57
CA ALA A 159 -6.90 0.25 -1.65
C ALA A 159 -7.91 -0.04 -2.77
N PHE A 160 -7.44 -0.41 -3.96
CA PHE A 160 -8.33 -0.84 -5.05
C PHE A 160 -9.23 -1.99 -4.61
N MET A 161 -8.66 -3.09 -4.10
CA MET A 161 -9.44 -4.28 -3.73
C MET A 161 -10.47 -3.96 -2.63
N ALA A 162 -10.14 -3.08 -1.68
CA ALA A 162 -11.06 -2.66 -0.64
C ALA A 162 -12.22 -1.79 -1.18
N GLY A 163 -12.06 -1.11 -2.32
CA GLY A 163 -13.09 -0.28 -2.93
C GLY A 163 -13.95 -0.99 -3.97
N VAL A 164 -13.58 -2.21 -4.36
CA VAL A 164 -14.41 -3.07 -5.20
C VAL A 164 -15.75 -3.33 -4.48
N PRO A 165 -16.91 -3.22 -5.17
CA PRO A 165 -18.23 -3.38 -4.55
C PRO A 165 -18.45 -4.72 -3.84
N ASN A 166 -17.72 -5.76 -4.24
CA ASN A 166 -17.77 -7.05 -3.55
C ASN A 166 -16.84 -7.06 -2.32
N PRO A 167 -17.39 -7.13 -1.09
CA PRO A 167 -16.58 -7.08 0.13
C PRO A 167 -15.65 -8.29 0.32
N TRP A 168 -15.92 -9.41 -0.35
CA TRP A 168 -15.13 -10.64 -0.23
C TRP A 168 -13.79 -10.59 -0.97
N VAL A 169 -13.62 -9.62 -1.89
CA VAL A 169 -12.37 -9.41 -2.65
C VAL A 169 -11.23 -8.91 -1.74
N PHE A 170 -11.56 -8.22 -0.64
CA PHE A 170 -10.57 -7.66 0.27
C PHE A 170 -10.68 -8.22 1.70
N PRO A 171 -9.74 -9.10 2.09
CA PRO A 171 -9.59 -9.49 3.49
C PRO A 171 -9.05 -8.32 4.32
N GLY A 172 -9.83 -7.81 5.27
CA GLY A 172 -9.48 -6.64 6.10
C GLY A 172 -8.17 -6.77 6.89
N ARG A 173 -7.68 -8.00 7.13
CA ARG A 173 -6.35 -8.23 7.74
C ARG A 173 -5.20 -7.56 6.98
N TYR A 174 -5.30 -7.38 5.66
CA TYR A 174 -4.22 -6.74 4.89
C TYR A 174 -4.10 -5.24 5.19
N ALA A 175 -5.19 -4.59 5.59
CA ALA A 175 -5.15 -3.19 6.03
C ALA A 175 -4.23 -2.98 7.24
N HIS A 176 -4.08 -4.00 8.10
CA HIS A 176 -3.33 -3.89 9.35
C HIS A 176 -1.83 -3.65 9.12
N GLN A 177 -1.32 -3.87 7.90
CA GLN A 177 0.05 -3.52 7.51
C GLN A 177 0.29 -2.00 7.57
N ALA A 178 -0.75 -1.18 7.44
CA ALA A 178 -0.66 0.27 7.55
C ALA A 178 -0.76 0.78 9.00
N LEU A 179 -1.10 -0.06 9.99
CA LEU A 179 -1.32 0.37 11.38
C LEU A 179 -0.14 1.13 12.00
N PRO A 180 1.13 0.70 11.85
CA PRO A 180 2.26 1.44 12.43
C PRO A 180 2.33 2.89 11.90
N PHE A 181 2.07 3.09 10.62
CA PHE A 181 2.10 4.41 10.00
C PHE A 181 0.84 5.22 10.33
N ALA A 182 -0.31 4.57 10.44
CA ALA A 182 -1.56 5.20 10.89
C ALA A 182 -1.43 5.69 12.34
N ALA A 183 -0.85 4.88 13.23
CA ALA A 183 -0.56 5.27 14.61
C ALA A 183 0.44 6.43 14.68
N LEU A 184 1.49 6.42 13.83
CA LEU A 184 2.41 7.55 13.73
C LEU A 184 1.72 8.84 13.24
N ALA A 185 0.77 8.74 12.30
CA ALA A 185 -0.02 9.89 11.88
C ALA A 185 -0.85 10.44 13.06
N VAL A 186 -1.58 9.60 13.79
CA VAL A 186 -2.34 10.00 14.99
C VAL A 186 -1.43 10.67 16.02
N ALA A 187 -0.29 10.06 16.34
CA ALA A 187 0.68 10.63 17.27
C ALA A 187 1.22 11.99 16.77
N TRP A 188 1.43 12.14 15.47
CA TRP A 188 1.86 13.39 14.87
C TRP A 188 0.80 14.50 14.96
N ALA A 189 -0.48 14.17 14.92
CA ALA A 189 -1.55 15.15 15.15
C ALA A 189 -1.49 15.72 16.58
N VAL A 190 -1.23 14.87 17.57
CA VAL A 190 -1.18 15.25 18.99
C VAL A 190 0.12 15.98 19.33
N CYS A 191 1.26 15.41 18.93
CA CYS A 191 2.58 15.88 19.36
C CYS A 191 3.24 16.86 18.37
N GLY A 192 2.82 16.86 17.11
CA GLY A 192 3.47 17.63 16.04
C GLY A 192 3.30 19.14 16.18
N LEU A 193 2.15 19.61 16.69
CA LEU A 193 1.89 21.04 16.89
C LEU A 193 2.86 21.70 17.89
N PRO A 194 3.06 21.16 19.11
CA PRO A 194 4.09 21.67 20.02
C PRO A 194 5.51 21.62 19.42
N ILE A 195 5.86 20.53 18.73
CA ILE A 195 7.20 20.33 18.17
C ILE A 195 7.49 21.33 17.04
N ILE A 196 6.52 21.60 16.16
CA ILE A 196 6.66 22.60 15.10
C ILE A 196 6.81 23.99 15.71
N GLY A 197 5.98 24.35 16.70
CA GLY A 197 6.08 25.63 17.42
C GLY A 197 7.45 25.86 18.05
N ILE A 198 7.98 24.86 18.78
CA ILE A 198 9.31 24.91 19.39
C ILE A 198 10.41 25.01 18.33
N SER A 199 10.31 24.23 17.24
CA SER A 199 11.32 24.23 16.18
C SER A 199 11.37 25.55 15.39
N TRP A 200 10.21 26.18 15.17
CA TRP A 200 10.11 27.45 14.49
C TRP A 200 10.66 28.59 15.37
N PHE A 201 10.33 28.58 16.66
CA PHE A 201 10.87 29.51 17.65
C PHE A 201 12.41 29.42 17.71
N ASN A 202 12.96 28.21 17.79
CA ASN A 202 14.41 27.99 17.81
C ASN A 202 15.11 28.43 16.51
N LYS A 203 14.54 28.12 15.34
CA LYS A 203 15.11 28.58 14.05
C LYS A 203 15.09 30.11 13.91
N ARG A 204 14.06 30.78 14.42
CA ARG A 204 13.97 32.24 14.42
C ARG A 204 15.01 32.87 15.33
N ASN A 205 15.19 32.33 16.53
CA ASN A 205 16.20 32.81 17.48
C ASN A 205 17.64 32.60 16.97
N VAL A 206 17.92 31.46 16.31
CA VAL A 206 19.23 31.21 15.69
C VAL A 206 19.51 32.15 14.51
N ARG A 207 18.49 32.52 13.72
CA ARG A 207 18.65 33.54 12.66
C ARG A 207 18.91 34.94 13.23
N ILE A 208 18.18 35.34 14.27
CA ILE A 208 18.36 36.65 14.92
C ILE A 208 19.75 36.76 15.55
N ALA A 209 20.22 35.70 16.23
CA ALA A 209 21.56 35.66 16.82
C ALA A 209 22.67 35.82 15.76
N ARG A 210 22.50 35.22 14.57
CA ARG A 210 23.47 35.34 13.46
C ARG A 210 23.44 36.69 12.75
N SER A 211 22.30 37.40 12.75
CA SER A 211 22.24 38.76 12.21
C SER A 211 22.73 39.83 13.19
N GLY A 212 22.77 39.53 14.50
CA GLY A 212 23.23 40.46 15.53
C GLY A 212 24.73 40.40 15.85
N SER A 213 25.45 39.37 15.41
CA SER A 213 26.90 39.18 15.67
C SER A 213 27.81 39.69 14.56
N GLY A 214 27.30 40.52 13.64
CA GLY A 214 28.03 41.07 12.50
C GLY A 214 28.36 42.57 12.60
N GLY A 215 28.42 43.10 13.83
CA GLY A 215 28.83 44.49 14.11
C GLY A 215 30.29 44.59 14.51
#